data_AF-A0A3M1EAU3-F1
#
_entry.id   AF-A0A3M1EAU3-F1
#
_cell.length_a   1.000
_cell.length_b   1.000
_cell.length_c   1.000
_cell.angle_alpha   90.00
_cell.angle_beta   90.00
_cell.angle_gamma   90.00
#
_symmetry.space_group_name_H-M   'P 1'
#
loop_
_entity.id
_entity.type
_entity.pdbx_description
1 polymer ?
#
loop_
_entity_poly.entity_id
_entity_poly.type
_entity_poly.pdbx_seq_one_letter_code
_entity_poly.pdbx_strand_id
1 'polypeptide(L)' 'MNNLMRPILLVEDNPMDIDLTLRAFARHKLTNPILVARDGDEALQYVLQW' A
#
# COMPACT_ATOMS: atom_id res chain seq x y z
N MET A 1 -15.87 -8.99 15.57
CA MET A 1 -16.10 -7.77 14.78
C MET A 1 -15.10 -7.80 13.63
N ASN A 2 -15.55 -8.22 12.43
CA ASN A 2 -14.68 -8.30 11.26
C ASN A 2 -14.34 -6.88 10.83
N ASN A 3 -13.17 -6.38 11.21
CA ASN A 3 -12.68 -5.10 10.73
C ASN A 3 -12.30 -5.27 9.25
N LEU A 4 -13.29 -5.09 8.37
CA LEU A 4 -13.32 -5.37 6.91
C LEU A 4 -12.43 -4.43 6.07
N MET A 5 -11.39 -3.86 6.67
CA MET A 5 -10.53 -2.89 6.01
C MET A 5 -9.53 -3.61 5.12
N ARG A 6 -9.89 -3.77 3.84
CA ARG A 6 -9.01 -4.38 2.83
C ARG A 6 -7.70 -3.59 2.73
N PRO A 7 -6.54 -4.24 2.70
CA PRO A 7 -5.27 -3.54 2.51
C PRO A 7 -5.22 -2.86 1.14
N ILE A 8 -4.42 -1.80 1.04
CA ILE A 8 -4.08 -1.13 -0.21
C ILE A 8 -2.63 -1.49 -0.53
N LEU A 9 -2.40 -2.06 -1.71
CA LEU A 9 -1.06 -2.31 -2.23
C LEU A 9 -0.62 -1.09 -3.06
N LEU A 10 0.40 -0.39 -2.58
CA LEU A 10 1.11 0.67 -3.29
C LEU A 10 2.34 0.06 -3.98
N VAL A 11 2.38 0.13 -5.31
CA VAL A 11 3.53 -0.32 -6.11
C VAL A 11 4.25 0.92 -6.64
N GLU A 12 5.44 1.21 -6.12
CA GLU A 12 6.20 2.41 -6.45
C GLU A 12 7.70 2.17 -6.15
N ASP A 13 8.58 2.43 -7.12
CA ASP A 13 10.01 2.18 -7.00
C ASP A 13 10.75 3.41 -6.43
N ASN A 14 10.20 4.62 -6.62
CA ASN A 14 10.78 5.85 -6.12
C ASN A 14 10.41 6.10 -4.64
N PRO A 15 11.41 6.19 -3.72
CA PRO A 15 11.15 6.39 -2.30
C PRO A 15 10.48 7.74 -1.98
N MET A 16 10.70 8.77 -2.79
CA MET A 16 10.05 10.08 -2.62
C MET A 16 8.55 9.99 -2.92
N ASP A 17 8.18 9.26 -3.96
CA ASP A 17 6.79 9.11 -4.39
C ASP A 17 6.01 8.20 -3.42
N ILE A 18 6.67 7.19 -2.83
CA ILE A 18 6.13 6.41 -1.71
C ILE A 18 5.78 7.32 -0.54
N ASP A 19 6.75 8.10 -0.04
CA ASP A 19 6.55 8.98 1.12
C ASP A 19 5.47 10.04 0.85
N LEU A 20 5.45 10.64 -0.34
CA LEU A 20 4.41 11.59 -0.74
C LEU A 20 3.02 10.95 -0.74
N THR A 21 2.91 9.74 -1.27
CA THR A 21 1.66 8.99 -1.33
C THR A 21 1.17 8.58 0.06
N LEU A 22 2.06 8.09 0.93
CA LEU A 22 1.75 7.76 2.32
C LEU A 22 1.27 8.99 3.11
N ARG A 23 1.89 10.15 2.91
CA ARG A 23 1.43 11.42 3.51
C ARG A 23 0.04 11.80 3.01
N ALA A 24 -0.25 11.62 1.73
CA ALA A 24 -1.58 11.88 1.18
C ALA A 24 -2.63 10.95 1.81
N PHE A 25 -2.35 9.65 1.93
CA PHE A 25 -3.24 8.70 2.61
C PHE A 25 -3.50 9.10 4.06
N ALA A 26 -2.44 9.45 4.81
CA ALA A 26 -2.56 9.90 6.19
C ALA A 26 -3.42 11.19 6.30
N ARG A 27 -3.21 12.17 5.41
CA ARG A 27 -4.00 13.42 5.36
C ARG A 27 -5.49 13.16 5.12
N HIS A 28 -5.81 12.16 4.31
CA HIS A 28 -7.19 11.77 4.00
C HIS A 28 -7.78 10.75 4.99
N LYS A 29 -7.07 10.45 6.09
CA LYS A 29 -7.49 9.51 7.15
C LYS A 29 -7.82 8.12 6.62
N LEU A 30 -7.10 7.68 5.59
CA LEU A 30 -7.14 6.28 5.14
C LEU A 30 -6.57 5.41 6.25
N THR A 31 -7.43 4.55 6.81
CA THR A 31 -7.09 3.66 7.91
C THR A 31 -6.83 2.22 7.44
N ASN A 32 -6.90 1.98 6.12
CA ASN A 32 -6.56 0.70 5.50
C ASN A 32 -5.07 0.42 5.72
N PRO A 33 -4.68 -0.82 6.02
CA PRO A 33 -3.26 -1.19 6.00
C PRO A 33 -2.68 -0.90 4.62
N ILE A 34 -1.55 -0.22 4.58
CA ILE A 34 -0.83 0.05 3.33
C ILE A 34 0.34 -0.93 3.23
N LEU A 35 0.34 -1.72 2.16
CA LEU A 35 1.44 -2.60 1.77
C LEU A 35 2.22 -1.88 0.67
N VAL A 36 3.54 -1.92 0.72
CA VAL A 36 4.39 -1.29 -0.29
C VAL A 36 5.18 -2.38 -1.01
N ALA A 37 5.16 -2.34 -2.33
CA ALA A 37 6.03 -3.10 -3.22
C ALA A 37 6.89 -2.13 -4.03
N ARG A 38 8.17 -2.43 -4.19
CA ARG A 38 9.15 -1.60 -4.90
C ARG A 38 9.26 -1.89 -6.38
N ASP A 39 8.69 -3.01 -6.83
CA ASP A 39 8.66 -3.42 -8.22
C ASP A 39 7.49 -4.38 -8.48
N GLY A 40 7.42 -4.89 -9.72
CA GLY A 40 6.40 -5.85 -10.13
C GLY A 40 6.53 -7.23 -9.50
N ASP A 41 7.74 -7.69 -9.21
CA ASP A 41 7.97 -9.01 -8.62
C ASP A 41 7.51 -9.03 -7.15
N GLU A 42 7.85 -8.00 -6.37
CA GLU A 42 7.32 -7.79 -5.02
C GLU A 42 5.79 -7.62 -5.05
N ALA A 43 5.24 -6.91 -6.03
CA ALA A 43 3.79 -6.76 -6.15
C ALA A 43 3.08 -8.10 -6.40
N LEU A 44 3.65 -8.95 -7.26
CA LEU A 44 3.13 -10.30 -7.52
C LEU A 44 3.16 -11.17 -6.26
N GLN A 45 4.20 -11.06 -5.42
CA GLN A 45 4.26 -11.80 -4.15
C GLN A 45 3.07 -11.48 -3.24
N TYR A 46 2.62 -10.22 -3.18
CA TYR A 46 1.42 -9.85 -2.43
C TYR A 46 0.14 -10.39 -3.07
N VAL A 47 -0.02 -10.20 -4.40
CA VAL A 47 -1.24 -10.60 -5.12
C VAL A 47 -1.48 -12.11 -5.05
N LEU A 48 -0.42 -12.91 -5.12
CA LEU A 48 -0.51 -14.37 -5.03
C LEU A 48 -0.91 -14.89 -3.64
N GLN A 49 -0.90 -14.03 -2.61
CA GLN A 49 -1.28 -14.36 -1.24
C GLN A 49 -2.70 -13.88 -0.86
N TRP A 50 -3.43 -13.24 -1.79
CA TRP A 50 -4.79 -12.72 -1.59
C TRP A 50 -5.87 -13.75 -1.89
#